data_AF-A0A523BMS3-F1
#
_entry.id   AF-A0A523BMS3-F1
#
_cell.length_a   1.000
_cell.length_b   1.000
_cell.length_c   1.000
_cell.angle_alpha   90.00
_cell.angle_beta   90.00
_cell.angle_gamma   90.00
#
_symmetry.space_group_name_H-M   'P 1'
#
loop_
_entity.id
_entity.type
_entity.pdbx_description
1 polymer ?
#
loop_
_entity_poly.entity_id
_entity_poly.type
_entity_poly.pdbx_seq_one_letter_code
_entity_poly.pdbx_strand_id
1 'polypeptide(L)'
;MRGLSGVDLRRVHEHVAFMANRKLLSYSIAIIIANIISALFLIFFFYAGPASSIWSSIPLGFSIFIYKILISIQASRVGRELNTGEVQIYLAHTLTRTEYLLSALLVVGITPALVLVATYLTFLAIAAPLSYDVGSQLPYLFAELMMHATIVMALAIGGHENAASIVGVMLALFIGAIMGIPLFLLILFGSNKPAFYVAYAATLLVAMATPLTYRFTYGTIISSPLHSPATLPDPLLVLLLSTAAFIILWIVFFIRFKRRDL
;
A
#
# COMPACT_ATOMS: atom_id res chain seq x y z
N MET A 1 31.40 -18.69 0.07
CA MET A 1 30.47 -18.79 -1.08
C MET A 1 29.91 -17.40 -1.37
N ARG A 2 30.42 -16.70 -2.40
CA ARG A 2 29.81 -15.45 -2.89
C ARG A 2 28.63 -15.86 -3.79
N GLY A 3 27.42 -15.78 -3.25
CA GLY A 3 26.18 -16.11 -3.97
C GLY A 3 25.90 -15.10 -5.09
N LEU A 4 25.23 -15.58 -6.13
CA LEU A 4 24.93 -14.95 -7.43
C LEU A 4 24.28 -13.54 -7.41
N SER A 5 24.01 -12.93 -6.24
CA SER A 5 23.49 -11.55 -6.14
C SER A 5 24.51 -10.53 -5.63
N GLY A 6 25.63 -10.94 -5.02
CA GLY A 6 26.61 -10.01 -4.43
C GLY A 6 26.07 -9.11 -3.31
N VAL A 7 24.84 -9.38 -2.82
CA VAL A 7 24.18 -8.64 -1.74
C VAL A 7 24.52 -9.28 -0.39
N ASP A 8 25.07 -8.50 0.52
CA ASP A 8 25.33 -8.88 1.91
C ASP A 8 24.13 -8.51 2.81
N LEU A 9 23.31 -9.52 3.11
CA LEU A 9 22.11 -9.35 3.93
C LEU A 9 22.39 -8.80 5.33
N ARG A 10 23.59 -8.99 5.87
CA ARG A 10 23.98 -8.42 7.16
C ARG A 10 24.02 -6.90 7.09
N ARG A 11 24.65 -6.35 6.06
CA ARG A 11 24.74 -4.89 5.86
C ARG A 11 23.37 -4.27 5.60
N VAL A 12 22.54 -4.97 4.83
CA VAL A 12 21.14 -4.58 4.63
C VAL A 12 20.40 -4.53 5.96
N HIS A 13 20.54 -5.56 6.80
CA HIS A 13 19.89 -5.60 8.11
C HIS A 13 20.36 -4.46 9.03
N GLU A 14 21.67 -4.23 9.15
CA GLU A 14 22.25 -3.16 9.96
C GLU A 14 21.72 -1.79 9.52
N HIS A 15 21.65 -1.55 8.20
CA HIS A 15 21.11 -0.30 7.66
C HIS A 15 19.59 -0.17 7.88
N VAL A 16 18.83 -1.25 7.68
CA VAL A 16 17.38 -1.27 7.94
C VAL A 16 17.11 -0.94 9.42
N ALA A 17 17.85 -1.53 10.35
CA ALA A 17 17.72 -1.26 11.78
C ALA A 17 18.03 0.21 12.10
N PHE A 18 19.12 0.75 11.55
CA PHE A 18 19.46 2.17 11.70
C PHE A 18 18.37 3.10 11.15
N MET A 19 17.91 2.86 9.91
CA MET A 19 16.87 3.66 9.28
C MET A 19 15.54 3.56 10.02
N ALA A 20 15.15 2.36 10.47
CA ALA A 20 13.94 2.14 11.24
C ALA A 20 13.99 2.89 12.58
N ASN A 21 15.13 2.85 13.28
CA ASN A 21 15.34 3.58 14.54
C ASN A 21 15.25 5.10 14.34
N ARG A 22 15.85 5.64 13.28
CA ARG A 22 15.72 7.08 12.92
C ARG A 22 14.25 7.48 12.67
N LYS A 23 13.41 6.51 12.32
CA LYS A 23 11.99 6.68 11.96
C LYS A 23 11.03 6.25 13.07
N LEU A 24 11.55 5.80 14.22
CA LEU A 24 10.77 5.15 15.28
C LEU A 24 9.64 6.03 15.82
N LEU A 25 9.90 7.33 16.02
CA LEU A 25 8.86 8.27 16.46
C LEU A 25 7.65 8.31 15.50
N SER A 26 7.90 8.36 14.18
CA SER A 26 6.82 8.40 13.19
C SER A 26 6.04 7.08 13.15
N TYR A 27 6.72 5.95 13.33
CA TYR A 27 6.08 4.65 13.49
C TYR A 27 5.23 4.57 14.75
N SER A 28 5.77 4.98 15.90
CA SER A 28 5.04 4.98 17.17
C SER A 28 3.78 5.84 17.10
N ILE A 29 3.87 7.04 16.51
CA ILE A 29 2.69 7.91 16.31
C ILE A 29 1.64 7.22 15.44
N ALA A 30 2.03 6.62 14.31
CA ALA A 30 1.10 5.92 13.43
C ALA A 30 0.43 4.73 14.11
N ILE A 31 1.19 3.93 14.87
CA ILE A 31 0.68 2.81 15.66
C ILE A 31 -0.31 3.30 16.72
N ILE A 32 0.04 4.35 17.47
CA ILE A 32 -0.83 4.92 18.51
C ILE A 32 -2.14 5.41 17.89
N ILE A 33 -2.10 6.21 16.83
CA ILE A 33 -3.31 6.75 16.19
C ILE A 33 -4.16 5.62 15.61
N ALA A 34 -3.56 4.66 14.90
CA ALA A 34 -4.28 3.51 14.34
C ALA A 34 -4.96 2.68 15.42
N ASN A 35 -4.29 2.45 16.56
CA ASN A 35 -4.85 1.73 17.69
C ASN A 35 -5.97 2.51 18.40
N ILE A 36 -5.82 3.83 18.59
CA ILE A 36 -6.89 4.67 19.16
C ILE A 36 -8.13 4.61 18.27
N ILE A 37 -7.98 4.80 16.97
CA ILE A 37 -9.10 4.72 16.02
C ILE A 37 -9.74 3.34 16.07
N SER A 38 -8.93 2.28 16.00
CA SER A 38 -9.43 0.91 16.06
C SER A 38 -10.20 0.66 17.36
N ALA A 39 -9.67 1.07 18.51
CA ALA A 39 -10.32 0.95 19.81
C ALA A 39 -11.65 1.73 19.89
N LEU A 40 -11.71 2.95 19.35
CA LEU A 40 -12.96 3.72 19.27
C LEU A 40 -14.03 2.96 18.48
N PHE A 41 -13.67 2.40 17.33
CA PHE A 41 -14.61 1.63 16.53
C PHE A 41 -14.99 0.27 17.16
N LEU A 42 -14.10 -0.35 17.96
CA LEU A 42 -14.48 -1.52 18.76
C LEU A 42 -15.61 -1.19 19.72
N ILE A 43 -15.50 -0.06 20.43
CA ILE A 43 -16.54 0.38 21.36
C ILE A 43 -17.86 0.49 20.59
N PHE A 44 -17.89 1.18 19.44
CA PHE A 44 -19.09 1.26 18.61
C PHE A 44 -19.60 -0.11 18.12
N PHE A 45 -18.71 -1.02 17.74
CA PHE A 45 -19.07 -2.38 17.31
C PHE A 45 -19.75 -3.19 18.41
N PHE A 46 -19.22 -3.13 19.65
CA PHE A 46 -19.84 -3.78 20.81
C PHE A 46 -21.20 -3.18 21.17
N TYR A 47 -21.41 -1.88 20.95
CA TYR A 47 -22.71 -1.21 21.19
C TYR A 47 -23.73 -1.41 20.06
N ALA A 48 -23.30 -1.50 18.80
CA ALA A 48 -24.17 -1.64 17.62
C ALA A 48 -24.59 -3.10 17.32
N GLY A 49 -23.91 -4.07 17.94
CA GLY A 49 -24.18 -5.50 17.81
C GLY A 49 -23.48 -6.16 16.60
N PRO A 50 -23.27 -7.49 16.64
CA PRO A 50 -22.47 -8.26 15.67
C PRO A 50 -23.06 -8.35 14.25
N ALA A 51 -24.27 -7.82 14.02
CA ALA A 51 -24.98 -7.91 12.75
C ALA A 51 -24.47 -6.95 11.66
N SER A 52 -23.49 -6.09 11.97
CA SER A 52 -23.13 -4.98 11.09
C SER A 52 -21.68 -5.08 10.60
N SER A 53 -21.48 -5.94 9.58
CA SER A 53 -20.19 -6.21 8.93
C SER A 53 -19.42 -4.96 8.46
N ILE A 54 -20.12 -3.85 8.23
CA ILE A 54 -19.53 -2.57 7.84
C ILE A 54 -18.59 -2.03 8.95
N TRP A 55 -18.97 -2.15 10.23
CA TRP A 55 -18.25 -1.52 11.34
C TRP A 55 -16.90 -2.18 11.68
N SER A 56 -16.68 -3.42 11.25
CA SER A 56 -15.38 -4.11 11.38
C SER A 56 -14.43 -3.85 10.22
N SER A 57 -14.94 -3.36 9.07
CA SER A 57 -14.12 -3.02 7.90
C SER A 57 -13.65 -1.55 7.89
N ILE A 58 -14.42 -0.64 8.48
CA ILE A 58 -14.09 0.78 8.62
C ILE A 58 -12.75 1.04 9.36
N PRO A 59 -12.43 0.36 10.49
CA PRO A 59 -11.19 0.58 11.23
C PRO A 59 -9.96 0.23 10.41
N LEU A 60 -10.05 -0.85 9.63
CA LEU A 60 -9.00 -1.26 8.71
C LEU A 60 -8.80 -0.21 7.61
N GLY A 61 -9.89 0.31 7.03
CA GLY A 61 -9.83 1.40 6.05
C GLY A 61 -9.10 2.64 6.58
N PHE A 62 -9.44 3.11 7.78
CA PHE A 62 -8.76 4.27 8.40
C PHE A 62 -7.29 3.99 8.71
N SER A 63 -6.99 2.79 9.22
CA SER A 63 -5.61 2.41 9.51
C SER A 63 -4.76 2.38 8.23
N ILE A 64 -5.31 1.87 7.13
CA ILE A 64 -4.62 1.89 5.83
C ILE A 64 -4.29 3.32 5.39
N PHE A 65 -5.21 4.27 5.54
CA PHE A 65 -4.95 5.67 5.19
C PHE A 65 -3.76 6.25 5.96
N ILE A 66 -3.70 6.00 7.28
CA ILE A 66 -2.59 6.45 8.13
C ILE A 66 -1.27 5.83 7.67
N TYR A 67 -1.27 4.53 7.38
CA TYR A 67 -0.06 3.84 6.95
C TYR A 67 0.38 4.26 5.55
N LYS A 68 -0.53 4.54 4.61
CA LYS A 68 -0.18 5.12 3.30
C LYS A 68 0.43 6.52 3.43
N ILE A 69 -0.09 7.35 4.34
CA ILE A 69 0.51 8.67 4.65
C ILE A 69 1.92 8.49 5.22
N LEU A 70 2.09 7.58 6.19
CA LEU A 70 3.40 7.24 6.76
C LEU A 70 4.36 6.80 5.66
N ILE A 71 3.98 5.84 4.82
CA ILE A 71 4.77 5.36 3.67
C ILE A 71 5.20 6.55 2.78
N SER A 72 4.28 7.47 2.47
CA SER A 72 4.54 8.64 1.63
C SER A 72 5.56 9.60 2.25
N ILE A 73 5.44 9.87 3.56
CA ILE A 73 6.41 10.68 4.31
C ILE A 73 7.79 9.99 4.32
N GLN A 74 7.84 8.67 4.51
CA GLN A 74 9.09 7.94 4.53
C GLN A 74 9.76 7.87 3.16
N ALA A 75 8.99 7.74 2.09
CA ALA A 75 9.49 7.82 0.71
C ALA A 75 10.05 9.20 0.41
N SER A 76 9.35 10.27 0.81
CA SER A 76 9.82 11.66 0.68
C SER A 76 11.21 11.83 1.31
N ARG A 77 11.44 11.26 2.50
CA ARG A 77 12.75 11.31 3.17
C ARG A 77 13.84 10.61 2.38
N VAL A 78 13.55 9.48 1.74
CA VAL A 78 14.50 8.81 0.83
C VAL A 78 14.82 9.70 -0.37
N GLY A 79 13.81 10.39 -0.93
CA GLY A 79 14.02 11.38 -1.99
C GLY A 79 14.92 12.54 -1.53
N ARG A 80 14.75 12.99 -0.29
CA ARG A 80 15.61 14.01 0.31
C ARG A 80 17.04 13.54 0.48
N GLU A 81 17.26 12.33 1.02
CA GLU A 81 18.60 11.74 1.18
C GLU A 81 19.34 11.66 -0.16
N LEU A 82 18.63 11.38 -1.25
CA LEU A 82 19.18 11.39 -2.60
C LEU A 82 19.53 12.80 -3.08
N ASN A 83 18.68 13.79 -2.80
CA ASN A 83 18.88 15.17 -3.23
C ASN A 83 19.98 15.89 -2.42
N THR A 84 20.15 15.55 -1.14
CA THR A 84 21.18 16.14 -0.27
C THR A 84 22.54 15.45 -0.38
N GLY A 85 22.63 14.35 -1.13
CA GLY A 85 23.87 13.57 -1.28
C GLY A 85 24.21 12.68 -0.07
N GLU A 86 23.35 12.61 0.96
CA GLU A 86 23.53 11.69 2.10
C GLU A 86 23.71 10.25 1.62
N VAL A 87 23.04 9.86 0.52
CA VAL A 87 23.17 8.53 -0.10
C VAL A 87 24.59 8.22 -0.56
N GLN A 88 25.37 9.21 -1.02
CA GLN A 88 26.74 8.97 -1.47
C GLN A 88 27.65 8.48 -0.33
N ILE A 89 27.42 8.94 0.90
CA ILE A 89 28.19 8.53 2.07
C ILE A 89 27.97 7.04 2.35
N TYR A 90 26.72 6.58 2.27
CA TYR A 90 26.41 5.16 2.44
C TYR A 90 26.98 4.32 1.29
N LEU A 91 26.88 4.80 0.06
CA LEU A 91 27.37 4.08 -1.12
C LEU A 91 28.90 3.99 -1.20
N ALA A 92 29.60 4.97 -0.63
CA ALA A 92 31.06 5.00 -0.61
C ALA A 92 31.66 4.07 0.45
N HIS A 93 30.96 3.84 1.56
CA HIS A 93 31.56 3.21 2.75
C HIS A 93 30.87 1.94 3.24
N THR A 94 29.56 1.80 3.07
CA THR A 94 28.80 0.77 3.80
C THR A 94 27.97 -0.12 2.89
N LEU A 95 27.35 0.41 1.84
CA LEU A 95 26.35 -0.31 1.04
C LEU A 95 26.64 -0.21 -0.45
N THR A 96 26.28 -1.25 -1.18
CA THR A 96 26.09 -1.19 -2.63
C THR A 96 24.77 -0.51 -2.96
N ARG A 97 24.64 0.00 -4.21
CA ARG A 97 23.37 0.59 -4.70
C ARG A 97 22.18 -0.36 -4.53
N THR A 98 22.42 -1.66 -4.69
CA THR A 98 21.41 -2.71 -4.59
C THR A 98 20.97 -2.95 -3.15
N GLU A 99 21.91 -2.93 -2.21
CA GLU A 99 21.63 -3.05 -0.78
C GLU A 99 20.90 -1.82 -0.25
N TYR A 100 21.28 -0.61 -0.69
CA TYR A 100 20.56 0.61 -0.34
C TYR A 100 19.10 0.56 -0.81
N LEU A 101 18.86 0.23 -2.09
CA LEU A 101 17.49 0.18 -2.62
C LEU A 101 16.63 -0.86 -1.93
N LEU A 102 17.20 -2.03 -1.64
CA LEU A 102 16.54 -3.10 -0.90
C LEU A 102 16.21 -2.66 0.54
N SER A 103 17.15 -2.00 1.22
CA SER A 103 16.92 -1.48 2.57
C SER A 103 15.84 -0.39 2.59
N ALA A 104 15.83 0.49 1.58
CA ALA A 104 14.81 1.52 1.44
C ALA A 104 13.42 0.91 1.18
N LEU A 105 13.32 -0.13 0.35
CA LEU A 105 12.08 -0.88 0.16
C LEU A 105 11.60 -1.54 1.44
N LEU A 106 12.50 -2.20 2.17
CA LEU A 106 12.17 -2.86 3.44
C LEU A 106 11.62 -1.85 4.44
N VAL A 107 12.29 -0.70 4.59
CA VAL A 107 11.90 0.33 5.56
C VAL A 107 10.68 1.11 5.13
N VAL A 108 10.49 1.40 3.84
CA VAL A 108 9.39 2.26 3.37
C VAL A 108 8.13 1.48 3.07
N GLY A 109 8.23 0.24 2.56
CA GLY A 109 7.07 -0.57 2.18
C GLY A 109 6.78 -1.70 3.17
N ILE A 110 7.76 -2.59 3.37
CA ILE A 110 7.55 -3.85 4.08
C ILE A 110 7.32 -3.63 5.59
N THR A 111 8.13 -2.80 6.25
CA THR A 111 7.98 -2.54 7.69
C THR A 111 6.61 -1.94 8.03
N PRO A 112 6.13 -0.86 7.38
CA PRO A 112 4.77 -0.36 7.63
C PRO A 112 3.69 -1.42 7.40
N ALA A 113 3.80 -2.21 6.33
CA ALA A 113 2.84 -3.27 6.03
C ALA A 113 2.80 -4.36 7.12
N LEU A 114 3.97 -4.82 7.58
CA LEU A 114 4.06 -5.81 8.65
C LEU A 114 3.52 -5.27 9.97
N VAL A 115 3.83 -4.02 10.32
CA VAL A 115 3.33 -3.40 11.54
C VAL A 115 1.80 -3.28 11.49
N LEU A 116 1.22 -2.85 10.36
CA LEU A 116 -0.24 -2.78 10.22
C LEU A 116 -0.89 -4.18 10.28
N VAL A 117 -0.33 -5.17 9.58
CA VAL A 117 -0.83 -6.56 9.62
C VAL A 117 -0.79 -7.10 11.04
N ALA A 118 0.31 -6.92 11.77
CA ALA A 118 0.44 -7.37 13.15
C ALA A 118 -0.55 -6.66 14.09
N THR A 119 -0.71 -5.34 13.95
CA THR A 119 -1.68 -4.53 14.71
C THR A 119 -3.11 -5.03 14.45
N TYR A 120 -3.44 -5.31 13.19
CA TYR A 120 -4.77 -5.78 12.81
C TYR A 120 -5.06 -7.20 13.30
N LEU A 121 -4.09 -8.12 13.23
CA LEU A 121 -4.21 -9.46 13.79
C LEU A 121 -4.42 -9.43 15.32
N THR A 122 -3.73 -8.52 16.01
CA THR A 122 -3.85 -8.36 17.46
C THR A 122 -5.24 -7.82 17.85
N PHE A 123 -5.71 -6.82 17.13
CA PHE A 123 -7.06 -6.27 17.29
C PHE A 123 -8.15 -7.35 17.13
N LEU A 124 -8.04 -8.18 16.10
CA LEU A 124 -9.01 -9.24 15.81
C LEU A 124 -9.01 -10.36 16.85
N ALA A 125 -7.82 -10.72 17.35
CA ALA A 125 -7.69 -11.70 18.44
C ALA A 125 -8.44 -11.25 19.70
N ILE A 126 -8.55 -9.94 19.93
CA ILE A 126 -9.26 -9.35 21.07
C ILE A 126 -10.76 -9.16 20.77
N ALA A 127 -11.12 -8.79 19.53
CA ALA A 127 -12.46 -8.33 19.17
C ALA A 127 -13.53 -9.44 19.01
N ALA A 128 -13.19 -10.57 18.39
CA ALA A 128 -13.98 -11.82 18.35
C ALA A 128 -13.38 -12.78 17.29
N PRO A 129 -13.05 -14.03 17.65
CA PRO A 129 -12.34 -14.95 16.75
C PRO A 129 -13.20 -15.73 15.72
N LEU A 130 -14.54 -15.54 15.65
CA LEU A 130 -15.43 -16.58 15.10
C LEU A 130 -16.25 -16.25 13.83
N SER A 131 -16.18 -15.07 13.22
CA SER A 131 -17.06 -14.76 12.08
C SER A 131 -16.44 -14.03 10.89
N TYR A 132 -15.14 -13.72 10.92
CA TYR A 132 -14.48 -12.95 9.86
C TYR A 132 -13.45 -13.78 9.10
N ASP A 133 -13.61 -13.89 7.78
CA ASP A 133 -12.58 -14.42 6.87
C ASP A 133 -11.46 -13.38 6.68
N VAL A 134 -10.70 -13.17 7.75
CA VAL A 134 -9.59 -12.22 7.84
C VAL A 134 -8.43 -12.65 6.96
N GLY A 135 -8.13 -13.96 6.96
CA GLY A 135 -7.00 -14.52 6.23
C GLY A 135 -7.06 -14.17 4.75
N SER A 136 -8.26 -14.13 4.18
CA SER A 136 -8.45 -13.74 2.79
C SER A 136 -8.08 -12.27 2.51
N GLN A 137 -8.17 -11.35 3.49
CA GLN A 137 -7.95 -9.90 3.28
C GLN A 137 -6.47 -9.49 3.35
N LEU A 138 -5.65 -10.25 4.08
CA LEU A 138 -4.23 -9.94 4.29
C LEU A 138 -3.43 -9.81 2.97
N PRO A 139 -3.61 -10.69 1.96
CA PRO A 139 -2.91 -10.53 0.68
C PRO A 139 -3.25 -9.22 -0.03
N TYR A 140 -4.52 -8.79 0.02
CA TYR A 140 -4.98 -7.55 -0.59
C TYR A 140 -4.45 -6.33 0.16
N LEU A 141 -4.45 -6.37 1.49
CA LEU A 141 -3.87 -5.34 2.34
C LEU A 141 -2.38 -5.15 2.02
N PHE A 142 -1.63 -6.25 1.97
CA PHE A 142 -0.21 -6.22 1.67
C PHE A 142 0.04 -5.68 0.27
N ALA A 143 -0.68 -6.18 -0.75
CA ALA A 143 -0.55 -5.71 -2.13
C ALA A 143 -0.87 -4.23 -2.27
N GLU A 144 -1.90 -3.73 -1.58
CA GLU A 144 -2.28 -2.31 -1.62
C GLU A 144 -1.21 -1.40 -1.02
N LEU A 145 -0.66 -1.75 0.15
CA LEU A 145 0.43 -0.98 0.75
C LEU A 145 1.72 -1.06 -0.07
N MET A 146 2.03 -2.23 -0.62
CA MET A 146 3.20 -2.42 -1.46
C MET A 146 3.10 -1.63 -2.76
N MET A 147 1.94 -1.64 -3.42
CA MET A 147 1.71 -0.85 -4.63
C MET A 147 1.83 0.64 -4.33
N HIS A 148 1.23 1.12 -3.23
CA HIS A 148 1.37 2.51 -2.78
C HIS A 148 2.83 2.89 -2.55
N ALA A 149 3.56 2.09 -1.77
CA ALA A 149 4.98 2.28 -1.50
C ALA A 149 5.81 2.34 -2.79
N THR A 150 5.49 1.47 -3.74
CA THR A 150 6.15 1.39 -5.05
C THR A 150 5.96 2.68 -5.84
N ILE A 151 4.74 3.20 -5.92
CA ILE A 151 4.43 4.46 -6.62
C ILE A 151 5.17 5.65 -5.98
N VAL A 152 5.12 5.81 -4.65
CA VAL A 152 5.77 6.95 -3.99
C VAL A 152 7.28 6.84 -4.00
N MET A 153 7.83 5.62 -3.91
CA MET A 153 9.28 5.39 -4.03
C MET A 153 9.77 5.69 -5.45
N ALA A 154 8.96 5.42 -6.48
CA ALA A 154 9.28 5.80 -7.86
C ALA A 154 9.53 7.31 -7.99
N LEU A 155 8.62 8.11 -7.40
CA LEU A 155 8.71 9.57 -7.40
C LEU A 155 9.92 10.05 -6.60
N ALA A 156 10.12 9.50 -5.40
CA ALA A 156 11.23 9.83 -4.53
C ALA A 156 12.60 9.54 -5.18
N ILE A 157 12.75 8.35 -5.76
CA ILE A 157 13.96 7.93 -6.47
C ILE A 157 14.14 8.72 -7.78
N GLY A 158 13.10 9.35 -8.32
CA GLY A 158 13.21 10.32 -9.41
C GLY A 158 13.84 11.66 -9.00
N GLY A 159 14.09 11.89 -7.71
CA GLY A 159 14.51 13.19 -7.17
C GLY A 159 13.35 14.12 -6.83
N HIS A 160 12.10 13.65 -6.98
CA HIS A 160 10.90 14.43 -6.72
C HIS A 160 10.38 14.20 -5.30
N GLU A 161 11.13 14.66 -4.30
CA GLU A 161 10.76 14.59 -2.87
C GLU A 161 9.33 15.10 -2.61
N ASN A 162 9.06 16.35 -3.02
CA ASN A 162 7.76 16.99 -2.79
C ASN A 162 6.62 16.24 -3.49
N ALA A 163 6.86 15.70 -4.68
CA ALA A 163 5.86 14.92 -5.40
C ALA A 163 5.58 13.59 -4.69
N ALA A 164 6.60 12.90 -4.17
CA ALA A 164 6.41 11.66 -3.42
C ALA A 164 5.52 11.85 -2.19
N SER A 165 5.68 12.97 -1.48
CA SER A 165 4.82 13.34 -0.36
C SER A 165 3.42 13.76 -0.80
N ILE A 166 3.30 14.75 -1.69
CA ILE A 166 2.00 15.33 -2.07
C ILE A 166 1.16 14.31 -2.83
N VAL A 167 1.70 13.68 -3.87
CA VAL A 167 0.98 12.67 -4.65
C VAL A 167 0.69 11.45 -3.78
N GLY A 168 1.62 11.04 -2.92
CA GLY A 168 1.41 9.93 -2.00
C GLY A 168 0.27 10.18 -1.01
N VAL A 169 0.20 11.36 -0.41
CA VAL A 169 -0.89 11.73 0.51
C VAL A 169 -2.21 11.89 -0.24
N MET A 170 -2.20 12.49 -1.43
CA MET A 170 -3.41 12.61 -2.26
C MET A 170 -3.94 11.24 -2.68
N LEU A 171 -3.07 10.32 -3.10
CA LEU A 171 -3.42 8.92 -3.37
C LEU A 171 -3.88 8.19 -2.10
N ALA A 172 -3.34 8.51 -0.92
CA ALA A 172 -3.86 7.92 0.31
C ALA A 172 -5.32 8.37 0.56
N LEU A 173 -5.60 9.67 0.48
CA LEU A 173 -6.88 10.25 0.87
C LEU A 173 -8.00 10.06 -0.16
N PHE A 174 -7.69 10.20 -1.45
CA PHE A 174 -8.70 10.31 -2.49
C PHE A 174 -8.91 9.03 -3.30
N ILE A 175 -8.08 8.00 -3.14
CA ILE A 175 -8.14 6.84 -4.04
C ILE A 175 -9.45 6.04 -3.94
N GLY A 176 -10.07 6.01 -2.76
CA GLY A 176 -11.42 5.46 -2.60
C GLY A 176 -12.47 6.24 -3.42
N ALA A 177 -12.38 7.57 -3.40
CA ALA A 177 -13.25 8.44 -4.22
C ALA A 177 -12.94 8.32 -5.72
N ILE A 178 -11.65 8.24 -6.08
CA ILE A 178 -11.18 8.04 -7.47
C ILE A 178 -11.72 6.73 -8.03
N MET A 179 -11.80 5.66 -7.24
CA MET A 179 -12.35 4.38 -7.67
C MET A 179 -13.87 4.39 -7.88
N GLY A 180 -14.60 5.28 -7.20
CA GLY A 180 -16.04 5.45 -7.42
C GLY A 180 -16.39 5.94 -8.83
N ILE A 181 -15.53 6.76 -9.43
CA ILE A 181 -15.74 7.32 -10.78
C ILE A 181 -15.78 6.22 -11.86
N PRO A 182 -14.72 5.41 -12.07
CA PRO A 182 -14.72 4.38 -13.11
C PRO A 182 -15.76 3.29 -12.86
N LEU A 183 -16.05 2.97 -11.58
CA LEU A 183 -17.16 2.06 -11.22
C LEU A 183 -18.52 2.61 -11.65
N PHE A 184 -18.78 3.90 -11.42
CA PHE A 184 -20.00 4.56 -11.87
C PHE A 184 -20.11 4.56 -13.41
N LEU A 185 -19.01 4.85 -14.11
CA LEU A 185 -18.99 4.82 -15.58
C LEU A 185 -19.26 3.42 -16.14
N LEU A 186 -18.78 2.38 -15.47
CA LEU A 186 -18.97 0.98 -15.90
C LEU A 186 -20.44 0.55 -15.75
N ILE A 187 -21.12 1.03 -14.70
CA ILE A 187 -22.57 0.86 -14.53
C ILE A 187 -23.33 1.64 -15.62
N LEU A 188 -22.95 2.89 -15.89
CA LEU A 188 -23.64 3.78 -16.83
C LEU A 188 -23.49 3.34 -18.29
N PHE A 189 -22.32 2.83 -18.67
CA PHE A 189 -22.00 2.44 -20.06
C PHE A 189 -22.09 0.93 -20.31
N GLY A 190 -22.65 0.14 -19.39
CA GLY A 190 -22.68 -1.33 -19.49
C GLY A 190 -23.33 -1.88 -20.77
N SER A 191 -24.18 -1.10 -21.44
CA SER A 191 -24.84 -1.46 -22.71
C SER A 191 -24.11 -0.95 -23.96
N ASN A 192 -23.16 -0.02 -23.85
CA ASN A 192 -22.41 0.56 -24.96
C ASN A 192 -21.00 -0.05 -25.04
N LYS A 193 -20.82 -1.05 -25.90
CA LYS A 193 -19.61 -1.90 -25.93
C LYS A 193 -18.28 -1.11 -26.00
N PRO A 194 -18.06 -0.12 -26.90
CA PRO A 194 -16.83 0.67 -26.90
C PRO A 194 -16.56 1.41 -25.58
N ALA A 195 -17.58 2.09 -25.04
CA ALA A 195 -17.46 2.85 -23.80
C ALA A 195 -17.25 1.93 -22.58
N PHE A 196 -17.87 0.75 -22.60
CA PHE A 196 -17.67 -0.28 -21.59
C PHE A 196 -16.21 -0.72 -21.50
N TYR A 197 -15.53 -1.02 -22.62
CA TYR A 197 -14.13 -1.44 -22.57
C TYR A 197 -13.19 -0.38 -22.01
N VAL A 198 -13.45 0.90 -22.31
CA VAL A 198 -12.68 2.02 -21.74
C VAL A 198 -12.91 2.14 -20.24
N ALA A 199 -14.16 2.07 -19.80
CA ALA A 199 -14.51 2.10 -18.38
C ALA A 199 -13.95 0.88 -17.62
N TYR A 200 -13.96 -0.30 -18.24
CA TYR A 200 -13.38 -1.52 -17.70
C TYR A 200 -11.87 -1.41 -17.51
N ALA A 201 -11.14 -0.93 -18.54
CA ALA A 201 -9.70 -0.72 -18.44
C ALA A 201 -9.33 0.32 -17.38
N ALA A 202 -10.07 1.43 -17.31
CA ALA A 202 -9.87 2.45 -16.27
C ALA A 202 -10.14 1.89 -14.87
N THR A 203 -11.22 1.11 -14.70
CA THR A 203 -11.53 0.43 -13.44
C THR A 203 -10.42 -0.52 -13.05
N LEU A 204 -9.91 -1.32 -13.99
CA LEU A 204 -8.83 -2.27 -13.74
C LEU A 204 -7.55 -1.56 -13.28
N LEU A 205 -7.17 -0.45 -13.92
CA LEU A 205 -5.97 0.31 -13.54
C LEU A 205 -6.07 0.89 -12.13
N VAL A 206 -7.22 1.49 -11.77
CA VAL A 206 -7.44 2.03 -10.43
C VAL A 206 -7.53 0.89 -9.40
N ALA A 207 -8.21 -0.21 -9.74
CA ALA A 207 -8.33 -1.39 -8.89
C ALA A 207 -6.95 -2.02 -8.60
N MET A 208 -6.05 -2.07 -9.58
CA MET A 208 -4.68 -2.54 -9.39
C MET A 208 -3.87 -1.66 -8.43
N ALA A 209 -4.17 -0.35 -8.37
CA ALA A 209 -3.55 0.57 -7.42
C ALA A 209 -4.10 0.38 -5.98
N THR A 210 -5.34 -0.09 -5.84
CA THR A 210 -6.00 -0.32 -4.54
C THR A 210 -6.81 -1.62 -4.49
N PRO A 211 -6.13 -2.77 -4.47
CA PRO A 211 -6.78 -4.08 -4.54
C PRO A 211 -7.69 -4.38 -3.34
N LEU A 212 -7.36 -3.91 -2.14
CA LEU A 212 -8.22 -4.12 -0.96
C LEU A 212 -9.44 -3.22 -1.01
N THR A 213 -9.23 -1.93 -1.31
CA THR A 213 -10.34 -0.98 -1.47
C THR A 213 -11.30 -1.50 -2.54
N TYR A 214 -10.77 -1.98 -3.67
CA TYR A 214 -11.54 -2.58 -4.75
C TYR A 214 -12.36 -3.77 -4.27
N ARG A 215 -11.74 -4.70 -3.54
CA ARG A 215 -12.42 -5.88 -2.99
C ARG A 215 -13.61 -5.51 -2.10
N PHE A 216 -13.48 -4.49 -1.25
CA PHE A 216 -14.59 -4.01 -0.44
C PHE A 216 -15.72 -3.44 -1.30
N THR A 217 -15.39 -2.60 -2.28
CA THR A 217 -16.40 -2.02 -3.18
C THR A 217 -17.04 -3.04 -4.11
N TYR A 218 -16.29 -4.07 -4.53
CA TYR A 218 -16.79 -5.16 -5.36
C TYR A 218 -17.91 -5.90 -4.63
N GLY A 219 -17.69 -6.27 -3.36
CA GLY A 219 -18.70 -6.94 -2.53
C GLY A 219 -19.98 -6.12 -2.35
N THR A 220 -19.87 -4.81 -2.18
CA THR A 220 -21.04 -3.92 -2.06
C THR A 220 -21.78 -3.71 -3.38
N ILE A 221 -21.09 -3.77 -4.52
CA ILE A 221 -21.69 -3.53 -5.83
C ILE A 221 -22.38 -4.79 -6.37
N ILE A 222 -21.76 -5.96 -6.27
CA ILE A 222 -22.38 -7.22 -6.75
C ILE A 222 -23.63 -7.60 -5.97
N SER A 223 -23.76 -7.10 -4.74
CA SER A 223 -24.95 -7.28 -3.89
C SER A 223 -26.03 -6.21 -4.12
N SER A 224 -25.75 -5.20 -4.96
CA SER A 224 -26.66 -4.09 -5.23
C SER A 224 -27.71 -4.46 -6.29
N PRO A 225 -28.99 -4.12 -6.09
CA PRO A 225 -30.04 -4.31 -7.10
C PRO A 225 -29.83 -3.45 -8.36
N LEU A 226 -28.94 -2.46 -8.31
CA LEU A 226 -28.57 -1.61 -9.45
C LEU A 226 -27.47 -2.23 -10.32
N HIS A 227 -26.99 -3.43 -10.00
CA HIS A 227 -25.96 -4.10 -10.79
C HIS A 227 -26.56 -4.60 -12.12
N SER A 228 -26.21 -3.89 -13.20
CA SER A 228 -26.31 -4.38 -14.58
C SER A 228 -25.29 -5.52 -14.78
N PRO A 229 -25.53 -6.56 -15.60
CA PRO A 229 -24.67 -7.74 -15.76
C PRO A 229 -23.31 -7.47 -16.42
N ALA A 230 -22.84 -6.22 -16.40
CA ALA A 230 -21.50 -5.81 -16.79
C ALA A 230 -20.49 -6.46 -15.84
N THR A 231 -19.73 -7.44 -16.35
CA THR A 231 -18.74 -8.20 -15.59
C THR A 231 -17.66 -7.27 -15.06
N LEU A 232 -17.67 -7.03 -13.75
CA LEU A 232 -16.59 -6.37 -13.03
C LEU A 232 -15.34 -7.28 -13.01
N PRO A 233 -14.11 -6.73 -13.02
CA PRO A 233 -12.90 -7.52 -12.80
C PRO A 233 -12.99 -8.35 -11.51
N ASP A 234 -12.63 -9.63 -11.57
CA ASP A 234 -12.59 -10.47 -10.37
C ASP A 234 -11.52 -9.92 -9.37
N PRO A 235 -11.83 -9.75 -8.07
CA PRO A 235 -10.85 -9.31 -7.08
C PRO A 235 -9.56 -10.13 -7.06
N LEU A 236 -9.63 -11.45 -7.29
CA LEU A 236 -8.43 -12.29 -7.35
C LEU A 236 -7.54 -11.92 -8.54
N LEU A 237 -8.13 -11.65 -9.71
CA LEU A 237 -7.41 -11.15 -10.87
C LEU A 237 -6.73 -9.81 -10.57
N VAL A 238 -7.45 -8.89 -9.92
CA VAL A 238 -6.91 -7.58 -9.51
C VAL A 238 -5.71 -7.75 -8.56
N LEU A 239 -5.79 -8.66 -7.60
CA LEU A 239 -4.68 -8.99 -6.70
C LEU A 239 -3.44 -9.49 -7.46
N LEU A 240 -3.63 -10.44 -8.38
CA LEU A 240 -2.52 -10.99 -9.18
C LEU A 240 -1.88 -9.94 -10.08
N LEU A 241 -2.69 -9.09 -10.71
CA LEU A 241 -2.19 -8.01 -11.55
C LEU A 241 -1.50 -6.92 -10.72
N SER A 242 -2.03 -6.57 -9.56
CA SER A 242 -1.41 -5.60 -8.63
C SER A 242 -0.05 -6.12 -8.14
N THR A 243 0.02 -7.40 -7.76
CA THR A 243 1.26 -8.03 -7.29
C THR A 243 2.31 -8.09 -8.40
N ALA A 244 1.94 -8.55 -9.59
CA ALA A 244 2.82 -8.53 -10.75
C ALA A 244 3.29 -7.11 -11.10
N ALA A 245 2.38 -6.13 -11.08
CA ALA A 245 2.70 -4.74 -11.41
C ALA A 245 3.73 -4.15 -10.44
N PHE A 246 3.56 -4.29 -9.13
CA PHE A 246 4.52 -3.72 -8.19
C PHE A 246 5.90 -4.40 -8.30
N ILE A 247 5.95 -5.72 -8.54
CA ILE A 247 7.21 -6.44 -8.74
C ILE A 247 7.93 -5.92 -9.99
N ILE A 248 7.22 -5.80 -11.11
CA ILE A 248 7.77 -5.30 -12.37
C ILE A 248 8.26 -3.86 -12.19
N LEU A 249 7.46 -2.99 -11.56
CA LEU A 249 7.83 -1.61 -11.29
C LEU A 249 9.10 -1.54 -10.43
N TRP A 250 9.24 -2.37 -9.40
CA TRP A 250 10.45 -2.45 -8.59
C TRP A 250 11.68 -2.88 -9.39
N ILE A 251 11.56 -3.88 -10.27
CA ILE A 251 12.65 -4.30 -11.16
C ILE A 251 13.06 -3.14 -12.06
N VAL A 252 12.09 -2.43 -12.65
CA VAL A 252 12.35 -1.25 -13.49
C VAL A 252 13.04 -0.14 -12.68
N PHE A 253 12.59 0.14 -11.46
CA PHE A 253 13.21 1.14 -10.59
C PHE A 253 14.63 0.77 -10.20
N PHE A 254 14.88 -0.51 -9.92
CA PHE A 254 16.20 -1.03 -9.62
C PHE A 254 17.16 -0.82 -10.79
N ILE A 255 16.74 -1.16 -12.01
CA ILE A 255 17.54 -0.94 -13.23
C ILE A 255 17.80 0.55 -13.43
N ARG A 256 16.78 1.40 -13.25
CA ARG A 256 16.90 2.86 -13.41
C ARG A 256 17.86 3.47 -12.39
N PHE A 257 17.77 3.07 -11.12
CA PHE A 257 18.66 3.57 -10.07
C PHE A 257 20.11 3.15 -10.28
N LYS A 258 20.34 1.91 -10.75
CA LYS A 258 21.69 1.44 -11.08
C LYS A 258 22.35 2.32 -12.15
N ARG A 259 21.56 2.83 -13.11
CA ARG A 259 22.02 3.71 -14.20
C ARG A 259 22.07 5.20 -13.85
N ARG A 260 21.59 5.59 -12.67
CA ARG A 260 21.58 6.99 -12.25
C ARG A 260 23.00 7.41 -11.87
N ASP A 261 23.46 8.53 -12.41
CA ASP A 261 24.64 9.21 -11.87
C ASP A 261 24.24 9.83 -10.54
N LEU A 262 24.89 9.36 -9.48
CA LEU A 262 24.65 9.76 -8.09
C LEU A 262 25.85 10.56 -7.61
#